data_AF-A0A9E7UAB7-F1
#
_entry.id   AF-A0A9E7UAB7-F1
#
_cell.length_a   1.000
_cell.length_b   1.000
_cell.length_c   1.000
_cell.angle_alpha   90.00
_cell.angle_beta   90.00
_cell.angle_gamma   90.00
#
_symmetry.space_group_name_H-M   'P 1'
#
loop_
_entity.id
_entity.type
_entity.pdbx_description
1 polymer ?
#
loop_
_entity_poly.entity_id
_entity_poly.type
_entity_poly.pdbx_seq_one_letter_code
_entity_poly.pdbx_strand_id
1 'polypeptide(L)'
;MPDLLAHALAAYALGTALSWRYDWLTPAYVTVAMAGAFVPDLAKIRLAVHQSVIVEAIGRPFSWDPLHYLGGVVLSVLVGVLVVAPGGRQRVRVLALLSLGAATHLFLDALLRTPSGRAFPVFWPLTTWRPPTPGLYLSTEPWPTLFFAALALVVWYVDRQRGRAAADRAVEAVVDD
;
A
#
# COMPACT_ATOMS: atom_id res chain seq x y z
N MET A 1 -5.13 14.74 4.07
CA MET A 1 -4.22 14.08 5.01
C MET A 1 -2.95 13.76 4.23
N PRO A 2 -1.76 14.09 4.75
CA PRO A 2 -0.48 13.74 4.10
C PRO A 2 -0.17 12.23 4.15
N ASP A 3 -1.06 11.44 4.77
CA ASP A 3 -1.06 9.98 4.89
C ASP A 3 -0.98 9.23 3.53
N LEU A 4 -1.69 9.69 2.49
CA LEU A 4 -1.69 9.09 1.14
C LEU A 4 -0.27 8.85 0.62
N LEU A 5 0.56 9.89 0.68
CA LEU A 5 1.94 9.82 0.23
C LEU A 5 2.78 8.95 1.16
N ALA A 6 2.54 9.01 2.48
CA ALA A 6 3.25 8.19 3.45
C ALA A 6 3.06 6.69 3.18
N HIS A 7 1.83 6.25 2.91
CA HIS A 7 1.52 4.85 2.59
C HIS A 7 2.19 4.39 1.29
N ALA A 8 2.16 5.22 0.25
CA ALA A 8 2.82 4.91 -1.02
C ALA A 8 4.36 4.81 -0.86
N LEU A 9 4.96 5.71 -0.07
CA LEU A 9 6.39 5.70 0.21
C LEU A 9 6.80 4.51 1.08
N ALA A 10 5.97 4.11 2.05
CA ALA A 10 6.18 2.91 2.85
C ALA A 10 6.18 1.65 1.97
N ALA A 11 5.19 1.52 1.08
CA ALA A 11 5.11 0.41 0.14
C ALA A 11 6.26 0.41 -0.88
N TYR A 12 6.69 1.59 -1.35
CA TYR A 12 7.88 1.74 -2.18
C TYR A 12 9.14 1.23 -1.45
N ALA A 13 9.41 1.74 -0.25
CA ALA A 13 10.59 1.38 0.53
C ALA A 13 10.62 -0.13 0.81
N LEU A 14 9.47 -0.71 1.19
CA LEU A 14 9.36 -2.14 1.44
C LEU A 14 9.51 -2.97 0.15
N GLY A 15 8.87 -2.56 -0.94
CA GLY A 15 8.95 -3.23 -2.24
C GLY A 15 10.36 -3.24 -2.81
N THR A 16 11.07 -2.10 -2.75
CA THR A 16 12.47 -2.00 -3.19
C THR A 16 13.41 -2.79 -2.27
N ALA A 17 13.20 -2.78 -0.96
CA ALA A 17 14.00 -3.61 -0.06
C ALA A 17 13.82 -5.11 -0.36
N LEU A 18 12.59 -5.55 -0.65
CA LEU A 18 12.29 -6.92 -1.05
C LEU A 18 12.90 -7.28 -2.41
N SER A 19 13.02 -6.34 -3.35
CA SER A 19 13.61 -6.64 -4.66
C SER A 19 15.08 -7.02 -4.58
N TRP A 20 15.79 -6.61 -3.52
CA TRP A 20 17.15 -7.07 -3.27
C TRP A 20 17.27 -8.57 -2.96
N ARG A 21 16.16 -9.20 -2.55
CA ARG A 21 16.11 -10.63 -2.23
C ARG A 21 15.44 -11.46 -3.33
N TYR A 22 14.57 -10.85 -4.11
CA TYR A 22 13.73 -11.55 -5.10
C TYR A 22 13.95 -10.98 -6.50
N ASP A 23 14.73 -11.66 -7.32
CA ASP A 23 15.13 -11.20 -8.67
C ASP A 23 13.95 -10.97 -9.63
N TRP A 24 12.82 -11.64 -9.39
CA TRP A 24 11.62 -11.44 -10.20
C TRP A 24 10.91 -10.11 -9.91
N LEU A 25 11.23 -9.46 -8.79
CA LEU A 25 10.58 -8.25 -8.32
C LEU A 25 11.20 -7.03 -8.99
N THR A 26 10.78 -6.77 -10.22
CA THR A 26 11.24 -5.63 -11.02
C THR A 26 10.67 -4.29 -10.52
N PRO A 27 11.21 -3.15 -10.96
CA PRO A 27 10.66 -1.84 -10.61
C PRO A 27 9.17 -1.68 -10.92
N ALA A 28 8.69 -2.28 -12.02
CA ALA A 28 7.26 -2.28 -12.35
C ALA A 28 6.41 -2.99 -11.28
N TYR A 29 6.93 -4.06 -10.68
CA TYR A 29 6.27 -4.74 -9.57
C TYR A 29 6.32 -3.96 -8.26
N VAL A 30 7.37 -3.16 -8.02
CA VAL A 30 7.37 -2.20 -6.90
C VAL A 30 6.24 -1.18 -7.07
N THR A 31 6.01 -0.69 -8.29
CA THR A 31 4.86 0.19 -8.58
C THR A 31 3.52 -0.49 -8.31
N VAL A 32 3.40 -1.80 -8.56
CA VAL A 32 2.20 -2.57 -8.18
C VAL A 32 2.00 -2.57 -6.66
N ALA A 33 3.08 -2.71 -5.87
CA ALA A 33 2.98 -2.60 -4.42
C ALA A 33 2.55 -1.20 -3.98
N MET A 34 3.10 -0.15 -4.59
CA MET A 34 2.66 1.23 -4.33
C MET A 34 1.17 1.43 -4.70
N ALA A 35 0.72 0.88 -5.82
CA ALA A 35 -0.69 0.93 -6.23
C ALA A 35 -1.60 0.24 -5.19
N GLY A 36 -1.15 -0.89 -4.64
CA GLY A 36 -1.82 -1.58 -3.54
C GLY A 36 -2.03 -0.70 -2.31
N ALA A 37 -1.06 0.16 -1.99
CA ALA A 37 -1.15 1.08 -0.85
C ALA A 37 -2.23 2.15 -1.02
N PHE A 38 -2.71 2.41 -2.24
CA PHE A 38 -3.84 3.31 -2.49
C PHE A 38 -5.21 2.61 -2.43
N VAL A 39 -5.25 1.28 -2.32
CA VAL A 39 -6.52 0.54 -2.34
C VAL A 39 -7.42 0.92 -1.16
N PRO A 40 -6.95 0.95 0.11
CA PRO A 40 -7.82 1.37 1.22
C PRO A 40 -8.27 2.83 1.09
N ASP A 41 -7.47 3.66 0.45
CA ASP A 41 -7.79 5.07 0.19
C ASP A 41 -8.92 5.28 -0.83
N LEU A 42 -9.41 4.23 -1.51
CA LEU A 42 -10.63 4.33 -2.32
C LEU A 42 -11.84 4.80 -1.49
N ALA A 43 -11.86 4.57 -0.17
CA ALA A 43 -12.87 5.14 0.71
C ALA A 43 -12.88 6.69 0.71
N LYS A 44 -11.76 7.34 0.32
CA LYS A 44 -11.65 8.79 0.19
C LYS A 44 -12.43 9.34 -1.01
N ILE A 45 -13.04 8.50 -1.86
CA ILE A 45 -14.05 8.93 -2.85
C ILE A 45 -15.17 9.74 -2.18
N ARG A 46 -15.45 9.50 -0.89
CA ARG A 46 -16.37 10.31 -0.08
C ARG A 46 -16.09 11.81 -0.09
N LEU A 47 -14.84 12.23 -0.35
CA LEU A 47 -14.45 13.64 -0.45
C LEU A 47 -14.92 14.28 -1.75
N ALA A 48 -15.12 13.49 -2.81
CA ALA A 48 -15.62 13.95 -4.10
C ALA A 48 -17.13 13.71 -4.23
N VAL A 49 -17.62 12.54 -3.81
CA VAL A 49 -19.04 12.18 -3.85
C VAL A 49 -19.51 11.83 -2.44
N HIS A 50 -20.25 12.76 -1.83
CA HIS A 50 -20.80 12.53 -0.50
C HIS A 50 -21.79 11.36 -0.51
N GLN A 51 -21.79 10.55 0.56
CA GLN A 51 -22.63 9.35 0.65
C GLN A 51 -24.14 9.64 0.48
N SER A 52 -24.61 10.83 0.89
CA SER A 52 -26.02 11.22 0.76
C SER A 52 -26.50 11.25 -0.69
N VAL A 53 -25.65 11.68 -1.62
CA VAL A 53 -25.97 11.68 -3.06
C VAL A 53 -26.27 10.27 -3.55
N ILE A 54 -25.48 9.29 -3.08
CA ILE A 54 -25.70 7.88 -3.43
C ILE A 54 -26.97 7.36 -2.77
N VAL A 55 -27.18 7.64 -1.47
CA VAL A 55 -28.38 7.21 -0.73
C VAL A 55 -29.65 7.74 -1.38
N GLU A 56 -29.68 9.01 -1.79
CA GLU A 56 -30.80 9.62 -2.50
C GLU A 56 -31.04 8.99 -3.87
N ALA A 57 -29.98 8.68 -4.61
CA ALA A 57 -30.08 8.06 -5.93
C ALA A 57 -30.56 6.60 -5.89
N ILE A 58 -30.12 5.81 -4.91
CA ILE A 58 -30.42 4.36 -4.85
C ILE A 58 -31.52 3.99 -3.86
N GLY A 59 -31.94 4.90 -2.98
CA GLY A 59 -32.97 4.68 -1.95
C GLY A 59 -32.58 3.65 -0.88
N ARG A 60 -31.29 3.38 -0.68
CA ARG A 60 -30.76 2.39 0.28
C ARG A 60 -29.64 3.00 1.14
N PRO A 61 -29.45 2.54 2.38
CA PRO A 61 -28.30 2.92 3.19
C PRO A 61 -26.99 2.57 2.46
N PHE A 62 -26.06 3.52 2.42
CA PHE A 62 -24.79 3.38 1.74
C PHE A 62 -23.69 4.06 2.54
N SER A 63 -22.50 3.45 2.58
CA SER A 63 -21.29 4.04 3.14
C SER A 63 -20.08 3.65 2.29
N TRP A 64 -19.12 4.57 2.16
CA TRP A 64 -17.82 4.34 1.53
C TRP A 64 -16.83 3.65 2.46
N ASP A 65 -17.06 3.66 3.78
CA ASP A 65 -16.10 3.18 4.78
C ASP A 65 -15.69 1.71 4.59
N PRO A 66 -16.58 0.77 4.18
CA PRO A 66 -16.19 -0.62 3.96
C PRO A 66 -15.07 -0.82 2.94
N LEU A 67 -14.85 0.12 2.01
CA LEU A 67 -13.73 0.06 1.07
C LEU A 67 -12.35 0.13 1.76
N HIS A 68 -12.30 0.75 2.94
CA HIS A 68 -11.09 0.85 3.76
C HIS A 68 -10.87 -0.38 4.65
N TYR A 69 -11.89 -1.22 4.85
CA TYR A 69 -11.78 -2.39 5.72
C TYR A 69 -11.25 -3.61 4.96
N LEU A 70 -10.79 -4.65 5.69
CA LEU A 70 -10.17 -5.83 5.09
C LEU A 70 -10.99 -6.44 3.94
N GLY A 71 -12.31 -6.62 4.10
CA GLY A 71 -13.14 -7.21 3.06
C GLY A 71 -13.26 -6.36 1.80
N GLY A 72 -13.43 -5.04 1.94
CA GLY A 72 -13.46 -4.13 0.79
C GLY A 72 -12.12 -4.09 0.09
N VAL A 73 -11.04 -4.03 0.86
CA VAL A 73 -9.67 -4.08 0.34
C VAL A 73 -9.40 -5.38 -0.42
N VAL A 74 -9.76 -6.53 0.15
CA VAL A 74 -9.61 -7.83 -0.52
C VAL A 74 -10.38 -7.84 -1.83
N LEU A 75 -11.63 -7.37 -1.83
CA LEU A 75 -12.44 -7.32 -3.05
C LEU A 75 -11.81 -6.41 -4.12
N SER A 76 -11.37 -5.21 -3.74
CA SER A 76 -10.69 -4.27 -4.63
C SER A 76 -9.39 -4.83 -5.19
N VAL A 77 -8.59 -5.52 -4.37
CA VAL A 77 -7.38 -6.22 -4.82
C VAL A 77 -7.73 -7.31 -5.83
N LEU A 78 -8.74 -8.14 -5.55
CA LEU A 78 -9.16 -9.20 -6.48
C LEU A 78 -9.62 -8.64 -7.83
N VAL A 79 -10.39 -7.54 -7.82
CA VAL A 79 -10.76 -6.82 -9.05
C VAL A 79 -9.52 -6.32 -9.79
N GLY A 80 -8.58 -5.68 -9.08
CA GLY A 80 -7.33 -5.20 -9.68
C GLY A 80 -6.50 -6.32 -10.33
N VAL A 81 -6.42 -7.49 -9.69
CA VAL A 81 -5.72 -8.67 -10.23
C VAL A 81 -6.38 -9.17 -11.51
N LEU A 82 -7.72 -9.23 -11.54
CA LEU A 82 -8.47 -9.67 -12.72
C LEU A 82 -8.31 -8.72 -13.92
N VAL A 83 -8.21 -7.41 -13.67
CA VAL A 83 -8.04 -6.40 -14.72
C VAL A 83 -6.62 -6.37 -15.27
N VAL A 84 -5.60 -6.48 -14.43
CA VAL A 84 -4.21 -6.20 -14.81
C VAL A 84 -3.47 -7.42 -15.38
N ALA A 85 -3.81 -8.64 -14.96
CA ALA A 85 -2.97 -9.81 -15.22
C ALA A 85 -3.71 -10.93 -16.01
N PRO A 86 -3.30 -11.24 -17.26
CA PRO A 86 -3.94 -12.28 -18.05
C PRO A 86 -3.45 -13.71 -17.68
N GLY A 87 -2.23 -13.88 -17.17
CA GLY A 87 -1.61 -15.20 -16.92
C GLY A 87 -1.49 -15.60 -15.44
N GLY A 88 -1.53 -16.91 -15.14
CA GLY A 88 -1.56 -17.44 -13.77
C GLY A 88 -0.40 -16.98 -12.88
N ARG A 89 0.86 -17.09 -13.34
CA ARG A 89 2.03 -16.67 -12.55
C ARG A 89 2.07 -15.16 -12.32
N GLN A 90 1.66 -14.35 -13.31
CA GLN A 90 1.60 -12.90 -13.17
C GLN A 90 0.46 -12.47 -12.23
N ARG A 91 -0.70 -13.14 -12.28
CA ARG A 91 -1.81 -12.93 -11.34
C ARG A 91 -1.38 -13.12 -9.90
N VAL A 92 -0.64 -14.19 -9.60
CA VAL A 92 -0.13 -14.44 -8.23
C VAL A 92 0.82 -13.33 -7.78
N ARG A 93 1.72 -12.86 -8.66
CA ARG A 93 2.65 -11.76 -8.34
C ARG A 93 1.91 -10.45 -8.08
N VAL A 94 0.98 -10.08 -8.97
CA VAL A 94 0.17 -8.86 -8.82
C VAL A 94 -0.69 -8.94 -7.56
N LEU A 95 -1.32 -10.09 -7.29
CA LEU A 95 -2.09 -10.33 -6.07
C LEU A 95 -1.22 -10.12 -4.83
N ALA A 96 -0.04 -10.74 -4.78
CA ALA A 96 0.86 -10.63 -3.65
C ALA A 96 1.28 -9.18 -3.40
N LEU A 97 1.60 -8.43 -4.45
CA LEU A 97 2.11 -7.06 -4.33
C LEU A 97 1.03 -6.04 -4.03
N LEU A 98 -0.14 -6.13 -4.68
CA LEU A 98 -1.29 -5.32 -4.30
C LEU A 98 -1.66 -5.56 -2.84
N SER A 99 -1.68 -6.83 -2.42
CA SER A 99 -1.96 -7.20 -1.02
C SER A 99 -0.88 -6.68 -0.08
N LEU A 100 0.40 -6.71 -0.45
CA LEU A 100 1.50 -6.17 0.36
C LEU A 100 1.32 -4.66 0.60
N GLY A 101 1.04 -3.91 -0.45
CA GLY A 101 0.79 -2.47 -0.36
C GLY A 101 -0.41 -2.15 0.52
N ALA A 102 -1.53 -2.84 0.27
CA ALA A 102 -2.75 -2.63 1.03
C ALA A 102 -2.60 -3.04 2.50
N ALA A 103 -1.93 -4.16 2.78
CA ALA A 103 -1.65 -4.61 4.14
C ALA A 103 -0.74 -3.63 4.88
N THR A 104 0.28 -3.08 4.19
CA THR A 104 1.15 -2.04 4.77
C THR A 104 0.35 -0.79 5.12
N HIS A 105 -0.58 -0.38 4.26
CA HIS A 105 -1.50 0.73 4.55
C HIS A 105 -2.37 0.44 5.79
N LEU A 106 -3.11 -0.68 5.80
CA LEU A 106 -3.99 -1.02 6.92
C LEU A 106 -3.23 -1.17 8.23
N PHE A 107 -2.01 -1.69 8.17
CA PHE A 107 -1.11 -1.78 9.31
C PHE A 107 -0.77 -0.40 9.86
N LEU A 108 -0.33 0.53 9.00
CA LEU A 108 0.00 1.89 9.41
C LEU A 108 -1.22 2.64 9.97
N ASP A 109 -2.39 2.46 9.38
CA ASP A 109 -3.62 3.04 9.91
C ASP A 109 -4.05 2.44 11.26
N ALA A 110 -3.74 1.16 11.51
CA ALA A 110 -3.98 0.54 12.81
C ALA A 110 -3.08 1.13 13.93
N LEU A 111 -2.01 1.85 13.58
CA LEU A 111 -1.12 2.55 14.52
C LEU A 111 -1.60 3.98 14.84
N LEU A 112 -2.59 4.49 14.12
CA LEU A 112 -3.09 5.85 14.29
C LEU A 112 -3.69 6.06 15.67
N ARG A 113 -3.45 7.26 16.21
CA ARG A 113 -4.10 7.75 17.42
C ARG A 113 -5.54 8.11 17.09
N THR A 114 -6.46 7.48 17.80
CA THR A 114 -7.90 7.74 17.69
C THR A 114 -8.45 8.22 19.04
N PRO A 115 -9.52 9.04 19.05
CA PRO A 115 -10.12 9.52 20.30
C PRO A 115 -10.61 8.38 21.22
N SER A 116 -11.01 7.25 20.64
CA SER A 116 -11.49 6.09 21.36
C SER A 116 -10.38 5.15 21.86
N GLY A 117 -9.13 5.36 21.43
CA GLY A 117 -8.03 4.42 21.66
C GLY A 117 -8.19 3.08 20.92
N ARG A 118 -9.12 2.99 19.95
CA ARG A 118 -9.36 1.80 19.13
C ARG A 118 -9.20 2.11 17.65
N ALA A 119 -8.67 1.14 16.90
CA ALA A 119 -8.62 1.22 15.44
C ALA A 119 -10.02 1.10 14.81
N PHE A 120 -10.08 1.27 13.49
CA PHE A 120 -11.24 0.92 12.67
C PHE A 120 -11.55 -0.59 12.77
N PRO A 121 -12.73 -1.08 12.33
CA PRO A 121 -13.05 -2.52 12.35
C PRO A 121 -12.25 -3.27 11.28
N VAL A 122 -10.96 -3.48 11.55
CA VAL A 122 -9.95 -3.96 10.59
C VAL A 122 -10.44 -5.20 9.85
N PHE A 123 -11.00 -6.17 10.58
CA PHE A 123 -11.39 -7.48 10.07
C PHE A 123 -12.82 -7.57 9.52
N TRP A 124 -13.50 -6.44 9.30
CA TRP A 124 -14.81 -6.46 8.64
C TRP A 124 -14.68 -7.06 7.22
N PRO A 125 -15.60 -7.92 6.76
CA PRO A 125 -16.91 -8.28 7.34
C PRO A 125 -16.89 -9.47 8.31
N LEU A 126 -15.75 -10.09 8.57
CA LEU A 126 -15.68 -11.29 9.44
C LEU A 126 -16.03 -10.95 10.89
N THR A 127 -15.62 -9.78 11.36
CA THR A 127 -16.00 -9.25 12.68
C THR A 127 -16.03 -7.73 12.67
N THR A 128 -16.88 -7.16 13.52
CA THR A 128 -16.96 -5.71 13.77
C THR A 128 -16.08 -5.26 14.93
N TRP A 129 -15.32 -6.19 15.53
CA TRP A 129 -14.40 -5.91 16.62
C TRP A 129 -13.34 -4.89 16.21
N ARG A 130 -13.06 -3.95 17.12
CA ARG A 130 -12.09 -2.87 16.95
C ARG A 130 -10.90 -3.10 17.89
N PRO A 131 -9.72 -3.49 17.36
CA PRO A 131 -8.53 -3.70 18.18
C PRO A 131 -8.09 -2.39 18.85
N PRO A 132 -7.39 -2.44 20.01
CA PRO A 132 -6.73 -1.28 20.56
C PRO A 132 -5.65 -0.78 19.59
N THR A 133 -5.46 0.54 19.52
CA THR A 133 -4.35 1.15 18.76
C THR A 133 -3.24 1.60 19.71
N PRO A 134 -1.96 1.43 19.35
CA PRO A 134 -0.84 2.03 20.07
C PRO A 134 -0.86 3.57 20.09
N GLY A 135 -1.54 4.21 19.13
CA GLY A 135 -1.71 5.66 19.08
C GLY A 135 -0.42 6.45 18.81
N LEU A 136 0.38 5.98 17.85
CA LEU A 136 1.71 6.50 17.53
C LEU A 136 1.69 7.90 16.91
N TYR A 137 0.71 8.19 16.05
CA TYR A 137 0.57 9.48 15.36
C TYR A 137 -0.86 9.80 14.95
N LEU A 138 -1.13 11.07 14.66
CA LEU A 138 -2.37 11.50 14.03
C LEU A 138 -2.24 11.46 12.50
N SER A 139 -3.34 11.19 11.81
CA SER A 139 -3.39 11.18 10.33
C SER A 139 -3.19 12.55 9.69
N THR A 140 -3.26 13.62 10.49
CA THR A 140 -2.99 15.00 10.08
C THR A 140 -1.54 15.42 10.34
N GLU A 141 -0.77 14.67 11.10
CA GLU A 141 0.62 15.01 11.38
C GLU A 141 1.49 14.79 10.14
N PRO A 142 2.42 15.72 9.82
CA PRO A 142 3.27 15.58 8.64
C PRO A 142 4.46 14.64 8.84
N TRP A 143 4.83 14.36 10.09
CA TRP A 143 6.05 13.61 10.40
C TRP A 143 6.09 12.19 9.81
N PRO A 144 4.99 11.40 9.75
CA PRO A 144 5.04 10.06 9.16
C PRO A 144 5.43 10.11 7.68
N THR A 145 4.90 11.09 6.95
CA THR A 145 5.25 11.32 5.55
C THR A 145 6.73 11.68 5.40
N LEU A 146 7.26 12.56 6.26
CA LEU A 146 8.68 12.91 6.25
C LEU A 146 9.57 11.70 6.57
N PHE A 147 9.17 10.89 7.55
CA PHE A 147 9.88 9.67 7.92
C PHE A 147 9.93 8.67 6.75
N PHE A 148 8.79 8.37 6.13
CA PHE A 148 8.76 7.46 4.99
C PHE A 148 9.43 8.04 3.73
N ALA A 149 9.44 9.37 3.55
CA ALA A 149 10.20 10.01 2.49
C ALA A 149 11.71 9.84 2.70
N ALA A 150 12.20 10.04 3.94
CA ALA A 150 13.60 9.80 4.27
C ALA A 150 13.97 8.32 4.09
N LEU A 151 13.11 7.39 4.55
CA LEU A 151 13.32 5.96 4.37
C LEU A 151 13.35 5.57 2.89
N ALA A 152 12.41 6.06 2.09
CA ALA A 152 12.36 5.84 0.66
C ALA A 152 13.62 6.37 -0.04
N LEU A 153 14.10 7.55 0.34
CA LEU A 153 15.34 8.13 -0.19
C LEU A 153 16.55 7.24 0.12
N VAL A 154 16.66 6.74 1.36
CA VAL A 154 17.74 5.83 1.77
C VAL A 154 17.69 4.53 0.97
N VAL A 155 16.51 3.91 0.88
CA VAL A 155 16.33 2.65 0.14
C VAL A 155 16.64 2.85 -1.35
N TRP A 156 16.15 3.93 -1.96
CA TRP A 156 16.48 4.29 -3.33
C TRP A 156 17.98 4.47 -3.56
N TYR A 157 18.65 5.17 -2.64
CA TYR A 157 20.09 5.40 -2.73
C TYR A 157 20.86 4.08 -2.67
N VAL A 158 20.52 3.20 -1.72
CA VAL A 158 21.14 1.88 -1.58
C VAL A 158 20.91 1.03 -2.83
N ASP A 159 19.68 1.00 -3.35
CA ASP A 159 19.33 0.26 -4.56
C ASP A 159 20.17 0.72 -5.77
N ARG A 160 20.31 2.04 -5.93
CA ARG A 160 21.14 2.63 -6.99
C ARG A 160 22.62 2.25 -6.88
N GLN A 161 23.17 2.23 -5.67
CA GLN A 161 24.57 1.81 -5.48
C GLN A 161 24.78 0.32 -5.76
N ARG A 162 23.81 -0.53 -5.43
CA ARG A 162 23.87 -1.97 -5.75
C ARG A 162 23.83 -2.19 -7.26
N GLY A 163 22.99 -1.44 -7.99
CA GLY A 163 22.94 -1.49 -9.44
C GLY A 163 24.26 -1.07 -10.11
N ARG A 164 24.92 -0.02 -9.60
CA ARG A 164 26.24 0.41 -10.07
C ARG A 164 27.31 -0.64 -9.84
N ALA A 165 27.42 -1.15 -8.61
CA ALA A 165 28.41 -2.17 -8.26
C ALA A 165 28.23 -3.48 -9.07
N ALA A 166 27.00 -3.82 -9.45
CA ALA A 166 26.72 -4.94 -10.34
C ALA A 166 27.17 -4.68 -11.78
N ALA A 167 26.96 -3.45 -12.29
CA ALA A 167 27.42 -3.05 -13.62
C ALA A 167 28.94 -3.03 -13.72
N ASP A 168 29.64 -2.48 -12.71
CA ASP A 168 31.11 -2.42 -12.69
C ASP A 168 31.72 -3.83 -12.72
N ARG A 169 31.19 -4.77 -11.93
CA ARG A 169 31.63 -6.18 -11.94
C ARG A 169 31.38 -6.88 -13.28
N ALA A 170 30.31 -6.53 -13.98
CA ALA A 170 30.03 -7.10 -15.29
C ALA A 170 31.01 -6.59 -16.36
N VAL A 171 31.49 -5.35 -16.24
CA VAL A 171 32.52 -4.79 -17.13
C VAL A 171 33.87 -5.47 -16.89
N GLU A 172 34.27 -5.65 -15.64
CA GLU A 172 35.53 -6.33 -15.27
C GLU A 172 35.59 -7.77 -15.81
N ALA A 173 34.50 -8.54 -15.66
CA ALA A 173 34.41 -9.90 -16.18
C ALA A 173 34.52 -10.02 -17.72
N VAL A 174 34.19 -8.96 -18.48
CA VAL A 174 34.32 -8.95 -19.94
C VAL A 174 35.73 -8.55 -20.39
N VAL A 175 36.47 -7.82 -19.55
CA VAL A 175 37.86 -7.41 -19.85
C VAL A 175 38.85 -8.54 -19.55
N ASP A 176 38.52 -9.42 -18.61
CA ASP A 176 39.36 -10.56 -18.20
C ASP A 176 39.18 -11.84 -19.07
N ASP A 177 38.21 -11.86 -19.99
CA ASP A 177 37.96 -12.93 -20.99
C ASP A 177 38.58 -12.61 -22.36
#